data_AF-A0A3E1EUH9-F1
#
_entry.id   AF-A0A3E1EUH9-F1
#
_cell.length_a   1.000
_cell.length_b   1.000
_cell.length_c   1.000
_cell.angle_alpha   90.00
_cell.angle_beta   90.00
_cell.angle_gamma   90.00
#
_symmetry.space_group_name_H-M   'P 1'
#
loop_
_entity.id
_entity.type
_entity.pdbx_description
1 polymer ?
#
loop_
_entity_poly.entity_id
_entity_poly.type
_entity_poly.pdbx_seq_one_letter_code
_entity_poly.pdbx_strand_id
1 'polypeptide(L)'
;MDSGIKNIVVVSIWDGEAAFKKLINDLQRNIELEVQYSYIILHPNQKKKEALPQLKNAFFVSKHDFSIFGKLKNEKVRQILNLSHGVLIAAIEKENKLLFKLLKLSKLTSIGMEQEELPNFDLSFRKSQLKDGKLFKEINNYLTKIQL
;
A
#
# COMPACT_ATOMS: atom_id res chain seq x y z
N MET A 1 3.18 -11.32 25.05
CA MET A 1 3.92 -10.95 23.83
C MET A 1 2.88 -10.58 22.80
N ASP A 2 2.65 -9.28 22.58
CA ASP A 2 1.75 -8.82 21.51
C ASP A 2 2.56 -8.72 20.22
N SER A 3 2.73 -9.85 19.52
CA SER A 3 3.39 -9.94 18.22
C SER A 3 2.44 -9.69 17.04
N GLY A 4 1.19 -9.30 17.31
CA GLY A 4 0.17 -9.05 16.28
C GLY A 4 0.52 -7.87 15.38
N ILE A 5 0.03 -7.93 14.14
CA ILE A 5 0.12 -6.83 13.17
C ILE A 5 -0.63 -5.62 13.74
N LYS A 6 0.04 -4.47 13.83
CA LYS A 6 -0.54 -3.22 14.35
C LYS A 6 -0.80 -2.19 13.27
N ASN A 7 -0.17 -2.35 12.10
CA ASN A 7 -0.20 -1.37 11.03
C ASN A 7 -0.43 -2.03 9.67
N ILE A 8 -1.34 -1.48 8.88
CA ILE A 8 -1.50 -1.80 7.47
C ILE A 8 -1.17 -0.56 6.66
N VAL A 9 -0.21 -0.70 5.76
CA VAL A 9 0.21 0.33 4.81
C VAL A 9 -0.32 -0.06 3.44
N VAL A 10 -1.25 0.72 2.89
CA VAL A 10 -1.83 0.45 1.57
C VAL A 10 -1.17 1.34 0.53
N VAL A 11 -0.59 0.73 -0.49
CA VAL A 11 -0.03 1.42 -1.65
C VAL A 11 -1.01 1.30 -2.81
N SER A 12 -1.42 2.42 -3.40
CA SER A 12 -2.29 2.44 -4.58
C SER A 12 -1.88 3.53 -5.56
N ILE A 13 -2.41 3.51 -6.78
CA ILE A 13 -2.25 4.61 -7.75
C ILE A 13 -3.34 5.66 -7.49
N TRP A 14 -3.01 6.94 -7.66
CA TRP A 14 -4.02 8.00 -7.69
C TRP A 14 -4.85 7.93 -8.97
N ASP A 15 -6.14 7.68 -8.84
CA ASP A 15 -7.12 7.67 -9.93
C ASP A 15 -8.35 8.54 -9.59
N GLY A 16 -8.11 9.59 -8.80
CA GLY A 16 -9.14 10.50 -8.32
C GLY A 16 -9.77 10.10 -6.97
N GLU A 17 -10.51 11.05 -6.40
CA GLU A 17 -11.06 10.93 -5.05
C GLU A 17 -12.10 9.80 -4.93
N ALA A 18 -12.96 9.63 -5.94
CA ALA A 18 -13.98 8.59 -5.93
C ALA A 18 -13.37 7.18 -5.90
N ALA A 19 -12.33 6.94 -6.71
CA ALA A 19 -11.59 5.68 -6.72
C ALA A 19 -10.90 5.44 -5.37
N PHE A 20 -10.31 6.48 -4.78
CA PHE A 20 -9.66 6.38 -3.48
C PHE A 20 -10.64 6.09 -2.34
N LYS A 21 -11.80 6.77 -2.30
CA LYS A 21 -12.88 6.48 -1.34
C LYS A 21 -13.39 5.05 -1.49
N LYS A 22 -13.57 4.59 -2.73
CA LYS A 22 -13.96 3.21 -3.01
C LYS A 22 -12.92 2.21 -2.48
N LEU A 23 -11.63 2.47 -2.70
CA LEU A 23 -10.54 1.65 -2.16
C LEU A 23 -10.60 1.55 -0.64
N ILE A 24 -10.76 2.68 0.07
CA ILE A 24 -10.88 2.68 1.54
C ILE A 24 -12.08 1.84 1.98
N ASN A 25 -13.24 2.03 1.35
CA ASN A 25 -14.45 1.30 1.69
C ASN A 25 -14.28 -0.21 1.43
N ASP A 26 -13.70 -0.58 0.30
CA ASP A 26 -13.42 -1.98 -0.05
C ASP A 26 -12.42 -2.60 0.93
N LEU A 27 -11.40 -1.85 1.37
CA LEU A 27 -10.44 -2.31 2.37
C LEU A 27 -11.12 -2.54 3.73
N GLN A 28 -11.80 -1.51 4.26
CA GLN A 28 -12.42 -1.54 5.58
C GLN A 28 -13.56 -2.55 5.69
N ARG A 29 -14.28 -2.79 4.59
CA ARG A 29 -15.35 -3.79 4.56
C ARG A 29 -14.82 -5.23 4.61
N ASN A 30 -13.61 -5.45 4.12
CA ASN A 30 -13.09 -6.80 3.90
C ASN A 30 -11.92 -7.16 4.82
N ILE A 31 -11.27 -6.18 5.46
CA ILE A 31 -10.26 -6.39 6.50
C ILE A 31 -10.85 -5.98 7.85
N GLU A 32 -11.14 -6.98 8.68
CA GLU A 32 -11.85 -6.83 9.96
C GLU A 32 -10.89 -6.64 11.14
N LEU A 33 -9.61 -6.37 10.86
CA LEU A 33 -8.58 -6.19 11.88
C LEU A 33 -8.61 -4.78 12.47
N GLU A 34 -8.52 -4.69 13.80
CA GLU A 34 -8.35 -3.44 14.52
C GLU A 34 -6.89 -2.98 14.43
N VAL A 35 -6.57 -2.28 13.34
CA VAL A 35 -5.21 -1.82 13.02
C VAL A 35 -5.18 -0.38 12.55
N GLN A 36 -4.01 0.26 12.66
CA GLN A 36 -3.79 1.57 12.07
C GLN A 36 -3.56 1.46 10.57
N TYR A 37 -4.33 2.22 9.79
CA TYR A 37 -4.16 2.33 8.35
C TYR A 37 -3.35 3.58 7.97
N SER A 38 -2.36 3.38 7.10
CA SER A 38 -1.64 4.44 6.39
C SER A 38 -1.73 4.20 4.89
N TYR A 39 -1.92 5.26 4.10
CA TYR A 39 -2.09 5.17 2.65
C TYR A 39 -0.93 5.86 1.95
N ILE A 40 -0.23 5.16 1.08
CA ILE A 40 0.79 5.72 0.19
C ILE A 40 0.23 5.73 -1.22
N ILE A 41 -0.02 6.92 -1.75
CA ILE A 41 -0.68 7.12 -3.04
C ILE A 41 0.37 7.50 -4.08
N LEU A 42 0.55 6.63 -5.06
CA LEU A 42 1.47 6.82 -6.18
C LEU A 42 0.86 7.77 -7.20
N HIS A 43 1.49 8.92 -7.40
CA HIS A 43 1.11 9.89 -8.41
C HIS A 43 2.18 9.96 -9.52
N PRO A 44 1.97 9.33 -10.68
CA PRO A 44 3.02 9.16 -11.69
C PRO A 44 3.52 10.48 -12.29
N ASN A 45 2.66 11.49 -12.38
CA ASN A 45 2.91 12.72 -13.15
C ASN A 45 2.85 14.01 -12.33
N GLN A 46 3.32 14.01 -11.08
CA GLN A 46 3.24 15.21 -10.22
C GLN A 46 4.11 16.38 -10.75
N LYS A 47 3.62 17.11 -11.75
CA LYS A 47 4.12 18.45 -12.12
C LYS A 47 3.34 19.46 -11.29
N LYS A 48 3.77 19.66 -10.03
CA LYS A 48 3.30 20.69 -9.07
C LYS A 48 1.82 20.63 -8.66
N LYS A 49 1.60 20.62 -7.34
CA LYS A 49 0.48 21.21 -6.58
C LYS A 49 -0.89 21.32 -7.28
N GLU A 50 -1.43 20.27 -7.87
CA GLU A 50 -2.88 20.11 -7.73
C GLU A 50 -3.13 19.92 -6.24
N ALA A 51 -4.14 20.61 -5.69
CA ALA A 51 -4.52 20.49 -4.30
C ALA A 51 -5.05 19.07 -4.07
N LEU A 52 -4.13 18.12 -3.90
CA LEU A 52 -4.46 16.76 -3.54
C LEU A 52 -5.23 16.82 -2.23
N PRO A 53 -6.36 16.10 -2.11
CA PRO A 53 -7.19 16.18 -0.93
C PRO A 53 -6.36 15.85 0.31
N GLN A 54 -6.47 16.70 1.33
CA GLN A 54 -5.81 16.47 2.60
C GLN A 54 -6.56 15.37 3.34
N LEU A 55 -6.11 14.14 3.13
CA LEU A 55 -6.69 12.95 3.72
C LEU A 55 -5.82 12.52 4.89
N LYS A 56 -6.46 12.25 6.03
CA LYS A 56 -5.77 11.78 7.24
C LYS A 56 -5.03 10.49 6.92
N ASN A 57 -3.75 10.43 7.32
CA ASN A 57 -2.85 9.29 7.09
C ASN A 57 -2.64 8.91 5.61
N ALA A 58 -2.92 9.80 4.66
CA ALA A 58 -2.60 9.60 3.25
C ALA A 58 -1.38 10.43 2.83
N PHE A 59 -0.46 9.79 2.12
CA PHE A 59 0.80 10.38 1.69
C PHE A 59 0.97 10.16 0.21
N PHE A 60 1.08 11.26 -0.54
CA PHE A 60 1.31 11.18 -1.97
C PHE A 60 2.80 11.07 -2.26
N VAL A 61 3.16 10.16 -3.17
CA VAL A 61 4.53 9.90 -3.60
C VAL A 61 4.60 9.93 -5.11
N SER A 62 5.51 10.73 -5.64
CA SER A 62 5.82 10.79 -7.06
C SER A 62 7.31 10.50 -7.31
N LYS A 63 7.69 10.49 -8.58
CA LYS A 63 9.10 10.39 -8.98
C LYS A 63 9.99 11.51 -8.41
N HIS A 64 9.42 12.68 -8.11
CA HIS A 64 10.17 13.84 -7.62
C HIS A 64 10.53 13.75 -6.13
N ASP A 65 9.85 12.86 -5.39
CA ASP A 65 10.11 12.58 -3.98
C ASP A 65 11.33 11.68 -3.76
N PHE A 66 11.98 11.23 -4.83
CA PHE A 66 13.22 10.46 -4.77
C PHE A 66 14.41 11.37 -5.06
N SER A 67 15.52 11.16 -4.33
CA SER A 67 16.81 11.76 -4.66
C SER A 67 17.40 11.09 -5.90
N ILE A 68 18.49 11.67 -6.42
CA ILE A 68 19.26 11.11 -7.54
C ILE A 68 19.75 9.69 -7.21
N PHE A 69 20.04 9.42 -5.94
CA PHE A 69 20.43 8.09 -5.43
C PHE A 69 19.24 7.20 -5.06
N GLY A 70 18.02 7.56 -5.45
CA GLY A 70 16.82 6.77 -5.18
C GLY A 70 16.35 6.76 -3.72
N LYS A 71 16.92 7.63 -2.85
CA LYS A 71 16.42 7.76 -1.47
C LYS A 71 15.11 8.55 -1.46
N LEU A 72 14.11 8.04 -0.76
CA LEU A 72 12.86 8.78 -0.55
C LEU A 72 13.11 9.98 0.38
N LYS A 73 12.70 11.18 -0.05
CA LYS A 73 12.88 12.44 0.69
C LYS A 73 11.85 12.60 1.80
N ASN A 74 10.63 12.10 1.60
CA ASN A 74 9.55 12.22 2.57
C ASN A 74 9.81 11.35 3.82
N GLU A 75 10.16 12.00 4.93
CA GLU A 75 10.49 11.35 6.19
C GLU A 75 9.36 10.51 6.78
N LYS A 76 8.12 11.01 6.73
CA LYS A 76 6.97 10.29 7.27
C LYS A 76 6.75 8.98 6.53
N VAL A 77 6.84 9.02 5.19
CA VAL A 77 6.71 7.80 4.38
C VAL A 77 7.87 6.83 4.66
N ARG A 78 9.11 7.33 4.83
CA ARG A 78 10.23 6.47 5.25
C ARG A 78 9.97 5.77 6.58
N GLN A 79 9.47 6.48 7.58
CA GLN A 79 9.15 5.91 8.89
C GLN A 79 8.09 4.82 8.78
N ILE A 80 7.00 5.08 8.04
CA ILE A 80 5.92 4.13 7.81
C ILE A 80 6.42 2.84 7.15
N LEU A 81 7.28 2.95 6.15
CA LEU A 81 7.86 1.80 5.44
C LEU A 81 8.84 0.97 6.28
N ASN A 82 9.27 1.47 7.45
CA ASN A 82 10.23 0.83 8.34
C ASN A 82 9.62 0.39 9.68
N LEU A 83 8.29 0.35 9.82
CA LEU A 83 7.64 -0.12 11.04
C LEU A 83 7.93 -1.61 11.29
N SER A 84 8.13 -1.99 12.55
CA SER A 84 8.52 -3.36 12.95
C SER A 84 7.37 -4.37 13.00
N HIS A 85 6.11 -3.92 12.97
CA HIS A 85 4.91 -4.76 13.09
C HIS A 85 3.83 -4.32 12.13
N GLY A 86 4.16 -4.27 10.84
CA GLY A 86 3.23 -3.83 9.81
C GLY A 86 3.32 -4.63 8.53
N VAL A 87 2.23 -4.57 7.78
CA VAL A 87 2.08 -5.19 6.46
C VAL A 87 1.92 -4.10 5.43
N LEU A 88 2.56 -4.25 4.27
CA LEU A 88 2.35 -3.41 3.10
C LEU A 88 1.44 -4.15 2.13
N ILE A 89 0.25 -3.61 1.85
CA ILE A 89 -0.66 -4.12 0.83
C ILE A 89 -0.49 -3.28 -0.44
N ALA A 90 -0.07 -3.91 -1.54
CA ALA A 90 -0.05 -3.28 -2.85
C ALA A 90 -1.39 -3.47 -3.56
N ALA A 91 -2.24 -2.45 -3.50
CA ALA A 91 -3.52 -2.38 -4.21
C ALA A 91 -3.30 -1.82 -5.63
N ILE A 92 -2.52 -2.52 -6.45
CA ILE A 92 -2.16 -2.13 -7.81
C ILE A 92 -2.19 -3.37 -8.70
N GLU A 93 -2.89 -3.30 -9.84
CA GLU A 93 -3.10 -4.42 -10.76
C GLU A 93 -2.16 -4.44 -11.97
N LYS A 94 -1.18 -3.52 -12.05
CA LYS A 94 -0.26 -3.39 -13.20
C LYS A 94 1.13 -2.96 -12.75
N GLU A 95 2.16 -3.22 -13.56
CA GLU A 95 3.52 -2.78 -13.27
C GLU A 95 3.59 -1.29 -12.94
N ASN A 96 4.30 -0.96 -11.85
CA ASN A 96 4.54 0.43 -11.48
C ASN A 96 5.97 0.63 -10.94
N LYS A 97 6.76 1.47 -11.64
CA LYS A 97 8.15 1.78 -11.26
C LYS A 97 8.28 2.43 -9.88
N LEU A 98 7.27 3.19 -9.43
CA LEU A 98 7.29 3.77 -8.08
C LEU A 98 6.99 2.72 -7.03
N LEU A 99 6.07 1.79 -7.29
CA LEU A 99 5.81 0.65 -6.40
C LEU A 99 7.10 -0.14 -6.18
N PHE A 100 7.82 -0.48 -7.25
CA PHE A 100 9.09 -1.19 -7.15
C PHE A 100 10.12 -0.48 -6.26
N LYS A 101 10.23 0.84 -6.39
CA LYS A 101 11.10 1.65 -5.53
C LYS A 101 10.66 1.62 -4.07
N LEU A 102 9.35 1.66 -3.80
CA LEU A 102 8.83 1.58 -2.44
C LEU A 102 9.06 0.21 -1.81
N LEU A 103 8.79 -0.88 -2.54
CA LEU A 103 9.01 -2.24 -2.08
C LEU A 103 10.48 -2.47 -1.69
N LYS A 104 11.43 -2.00 -2.51
CA LYS A 104 12.86 -2.07 -2.20
C LYS A 104 13.29 -1.30 -0.95
N LEU A 105 12.54 -0.28 -0.56
CA LEU A 105 12.82 0.56 0.62
C LEU A 105 12.05 0.09 1.85
N SER A 106 11.09 -0.82 1.69
CA SER A 106 10.23 -1.28 2.77
C SER A 106 10.87 -2.43 3.54
N LYS A 107 10.64 -2.44 4.85
CA LYS A 107 10.93 -3.59 5.72
C LYS A 107 9.65 -4.33 6.14
N LEU A 108 8.50 -3.92 5.61
CA LEU A 108 7.21 -4.52 5.91
C LEU A 108 7.04 -5.80 5.08
N THR A 109 6.34 -6.79 5.62
CA THR A 109 5.86 -7.91 4.81
C THR A 109 4.95 -7.36 3.73
N SER A 110 5.35 -7.54 2.48
CA SER A 110 4.65 -7.03 1.31
C SER A 110 3.70 -8.07 0.75
N ILE A 111 2.43 -7.69 0.62
CA ILE A 111 1.35 -8.53 0.14
C ILE A 111 0.71 -7.86 -1.09
N GLY A 112 0.51 -8.62 -2.15
CA GLY A 112 -0.04 -8.08 -3.39
C GLY A 112 -0.72 -9.12 -4.26
N MET A 113 -0.97 -8.74 -5.50
CA MET A 113 -1.48 -9.66 -6.52
C MET A 113 -0.30 -10.34 -7.21
N GLU A 114 -0.43 -11.66 -7.45
CA GLU A 114 0.55 -12.38 -8.27
C GLU A 114 0.21 -12.11 -9.73
N GLN A 115 1.09 -11.38 -10.41
CA GLN A 115 1.05 -11.17 -11.85
C GLN A 115 2.47 -11.18 -12.39
N GLU A 116 2.66 -11.64 -13.63
CA GLU A 116 3.97 -11.71 -14.29
C GLU A 116 4.69 -10.35 -14.31
N GLU A 117 3.94 -9.26 -14.27
CA GLU A 117 4.44 -7.89 -14.35
C GLU A 117 4.68 -7.22 -12.97
N LEU A 118 4.28 -7.84 -11.86
CA LEU A 118 4.38 -7.23 -10.52
C LEU A 118 5.57 -7.79 -9.72
N PRO A 119 6.41 -6.93 -9.11
CA PRO A 119 7.68 -7.37 -8.53
C PRO A 119 7.63 -7.66 -7.01
N ASN A 120 8.47 -8.60 -6.56
CA ASN A 120 9.04 -8.71 -5.20
C ASN A 120 8.04 -8.63 -4.04
N PHE A 121 7.02 -9.48 -4.05
CA PHE A 121 6.14 -9.67 -2.90
C PHE A 121 6.56 -10.85 -2.03
N ASP A 122 6.44 -10.69 -0.71
CA ASP A 122 6.60 -11.78 0.25
C ASP A 122 5.41 -12.77 0.16
N LEU A 123 4.21 -12.23 -0.09
CA LEU A 123 3.01 -13.02 -0.36
C LEU A 123 2.23 -12.43 -1.53
N SER A 124 1.77 -13.28 -2.43
CA SER A 124 0.95 -12.86 -3.55
C SER A 124 -0.22 -13.81 -3.81
N PHE A 125 -1.33 -13.25 -4.30
CA PHE A 125 -2.54 -14.02 -4.58
C PHE A 125 -2.84 -14.04 -6.09
N ARG A 126 -2.99 -15.25 -6.65
CA ARG A 126 -3.32 -15.46 -8.07
C ARG A 126 -4.80 -15.18 -8.32
N LYS A 127 -5.10 -14.50 -9.43
CA LYS A 127 -6.49 -14.30 -9.92
C LYS A 127 -7.41 -13.54 -8.95
N SER A 128 -6.82 -12.71 -8.09
CA SER A 128 -7.55 -11.76 -7.25
C SER A 128 -7.85 -10.49 -8.04
N GLN A 129 -8.87 -9.74 -7.63
CA GLN A 129 -9.22 -8.45 -8.22
C GLN A 129 -9.38 -7.44 -7.09
N LEU A 130 -9.00 -6.19 -7.35
CA LEU A 130 -9.33 -5.08 -6.44
C LEU A 130 -10.82 -4.77 -6.50
N LYS A 131 -11.42 -4.92 -7.69
CA LYS A 131 -12.85 -4.85 -7.87
C LYS A 131 -13.54 -5.88 -6.97
N ASP A 132 -14.59 -5.43 -6.30
CA ASP A 132 -15.39 -6.22 -5.36
C ASP A 132 -14.65 -6.68 -4.09
N GLY A 133 -13.43 -6.17 -3.86
CA GLY A 133 -12.66 -6.39 -2.64
C GLY A 133 -12.15 -7.81 -2.43
N LYS A 134 -12.14 -8.65 -3.48
CA LYS A 134 -11.72 -10.06 -3.38
C LYS A 134 -10.29 -10.21 -2.84
N LEU A 135 -9.36 -9.37 -3.33
CA LEU A 135 -7.99 -9.34 -2.81
C LEU A 135 -7.98 -9.09 -1.30
N PHE A 136 -8.72 -8.09 -0.83
CA PHE A 136 -8.74 -7.73 0.60
C PHE A 136 -9.34 -8.83 1.47
N LYS A 137 -10.34 -9.58 0.97
CA LYS A 137 -10.88 -10.76 1.68
C LYS A 137 -9.82 -11.86 1.83
N GLU A 138 -9.08 -12.14 0.77
CA GLU A 138 -8.01 -13.15 0.79
C GLU A 138 -6.89 -12.72 1.74
N ILE A 139 -6.52 -11.43 1.72
CA ILE A 139 -5.59 -10.85 2.68
C ILE A 139 -6.12 -11.01 4.09
N ASN A 140 -7.35 -10.63 4.39
CA ASN A 140 -7.94 -10.76 5.73
C ASN A 140 -7.91 -12.20 6.23
N ASN A 141 -8.30 -13.16 5.38
CA ASN A 141 -8.24 -14.60 5.69
C ASN A 141 -6.82 -15.08 5.99
N TYR A 142 -5.81 -14.50 5.36
CA TYR A 142 -4.42 -14.79 5.66
C TYR A 142 -3.98 -14.12 6.97
N LEU A 143 -4.21 -12.82 7.12
CA LEU A 143 -3.76 -12.04 8.28
C LEU A 143 -4.38 -12.55 9.58
N THR A 144 -5.65 -12.95 9.57
CA THR A 144 -6.34 -13.56 10.73
C THR A 144 -5.74 -14.91 11.12
N LYS A 145 -5.26 -15.70 10.15
CA LYS A 145 -4.64 -17.02 10.44
C LYS A 145 -3.25 -16.91 11.06
N ILE A 146 -2.47 -15.91 10.67
CA ILE A 146 -1.10 -15.70 11.22
C ILE A 146 -1.09 -14.92 12.54
N GLN A 147 -2.23 -14.35 12.93
CA GLN A 147 -2.42 -13.72 14.24
C GLN A 147 -2.86 -14.72 15.33
N LEU A 148 -2.89 -16.03 15.03
CA LEU A 148 -3.05 -17.13 15.99
C LEU A 148 -1.69 -17.58 16.55
#